data_AF-A0A2V6MJF7-F1
#
_entry.id   AF-A0A2V6MJF7-F1
#
_cell.length_a   1.000
_cell.length_b   1.000
_cell.length_c   1.000
_cell.angle_alpha   90.00
_cell.angle_beta   90.00
_cell.angle_gamma   90.00
#
_symmetry.space_group_name_H-M   'P 1'
#
loop_
_entity.id
_entity.type
_entity.pdbx_description
1 polymer ?
#
loop_
_entity_poly.entity_id
_entity_poly.type
_entity_poly.pdbx_seq_one_letter_code
_entity_poly.pdbx_strand_id
1 'polypeptide(L)'
;MKFFSVLAISIALLTAAQAVEKPSAHTKGTPTGNPTGPLKPGEYWWKPQLSPSGPLVVLVSVPEQTMHVYRNGILIGRASVSTGSKGHATPGGVFSILE
;
A
#
# COMPACT_ATOMS: atom_id res chain seq x y z
N MET A 1 0.34 60.51 -2.46
CA MET A 1 1.38 59.57 -1.99
C MET A 1 0.86 58.91 -0.72
N LYS A 2 1.01 57.58 -0.57
CA LYS A 2 0.64 56.77 0.62
C LYS A 2 -0.83 56.29 0.74
N PHE A 3 -1.39 55.63 -0.28
CA PHE A 3 -2.58 54.77 -0.05
C PHE A 3 -2.54 53.41 -0.76
N PHE A 4 -1.63 53.20 -1.72
CA PHE A 4 -1.56 51.94 -2.48
C PHE A 4 -0.72 50.82 -1.82
N SER A 5 0.01 51.10 -0.74
CA SER A 5 0.91 50.10 -0.12
C SER A 5 0.21 49.10 0.81
N VAL A 6 -1.05 49.33 1.19
CA VAL A 6 -1.76 48.45 2.16
C VAL A 6 -2.45 47.26 1.47
N LEU A 7 -2.79 47.38 0.18
CA LEU A 7 -3.53 46.32 -0.53
C LEU A 7 -2.64 45.13 -0.93
N ALA A 8 -1.35 45.35 -1.16
CA ALA A 8 -0.41 44.30 -1.57
C ALA A 8 -0.06 43.31 -0.45
N ILE A 9 -0.21 43.71 0.82
CA ILE A 9 0.14 42.86 1.97
C ILE A 9 -0.98 41.85 2.28
N SER A 10 -2.24 42.15 1.95
CA SER A 10 -3.37 41.26 2.24
C SER A 10 -3.50 40.07 1.29
N ILE A 11 -2.96 40.17 0.07
CA ILE A 11 -3.03 39.08 -0.92
C ILE A 11 -1.93 38.02 -0.70
N ALA A 12 -0.84 38.39 -0.03
CA ALA A 12 0.26 37.47 0.23
C ALA A 12 0.01 36.49 1.40
N LEU A 13 -0.97 36.75 2.27
CA LEU A 13 -1.25 35.88 3.43
C LEU A 13 -2.31 34.80 3.18
N LEU A 14 -3.01 34.80 2.03
CA LEU A 14 -4.13 33.87 1.81
C LEU A 14 -3.78 32.61 1.00
N THR A 15 -2.52 32.45 0.55
CA THR A 15 -2.10 31.27 -0.24
C THR A 15 -1.44 30.17 0.57
N ALA A 16 -1.27 30.34 1.89
CA ALA A 16 -0.87 29.25 2.78
C ALA A 16 -2.09 28.40 3.19
N ALA A 17 -2.93 28.01 2.23
CA ALA A 17 -3.76 26.82 2.41
C ALA A 17 -2.78 25.66 2.45
N GLN A 18 -2.35 25.30 3.66
CA GLN A 18 -1.51 24.14 3.87
C GLN A 18 -2.25 22.94 3.28
N ALA A 19 -1.79 22.50 2.12
CA ALA A 19 -2.08 21.16 1.66
C ALA A 19 -1.53 20.26 2.75
N VAL A 20 -2.41 19.75 3.61
CA VAL A 20 -2.08 18.64 4.48
C VAL A 20 -1.71 17.52 3.53
N GLU A 21 -0.41 17.28 3.33
CA GLU A 21 0.04 16.08 2.62
C GLU A 21 -0.64 14.92 3.32
N LYS A 22 -1.57 14.28 2.61
CA LYS A 22 -2.23 13.07 3.09
C LYS A 22 -1.10 12.15 3.52
N PRO A 23 -1.00 11.75 4.80
CA PRO A 23 0.08 10.89 5.24
C PRO A 23 0.15 9.73 4.26
N SER A 24 1.32 9.45 3.67
CA SER A 24 1.52 8.19 2.96
C SER A 24 1.37 7.11 4.02
N ALA A 25 0.15 6.66 4.26
CA ALA A 25 -0.24 5.78 5.35
C ALA A 25 0.27 4.35 5.15
N HIS A 26 1.35 4.20 4.40
CA HIS A 26 2.02 2.96 4.09
C HIS A 26 3.51 3.17 4.27
N THR A 27 4.11 2.34 5.14
CA THR A 27 5.56 2.17 5.17
C THR A 27 5.99 1.63 3.80
N LYS A 28 7.01 2.23 3.18
CA LYS A 28 7.63 1.64 1.99
C LYS A 28 8.25 0.31 2.40
N GLY A 29 7.68 -0.80 1.90
CA GLY A 29 8.25 -2.13 2.12
C GLY A 29 9.63 -2.29 1.47
N THR A 30 10.31 -3.38 1.80
CA THR A 30 11.61 -3.73 1.23
C THR A 30 11.44 -4.75 0.11
N PRO A 31 11.76 -4.42 -1.15
CA PRO A 31 11.66 -5.38 -2.24
C PRO A 31 12.71 -6.48 -2.09
N THR A 32 12.32 -7.73 -2.32
CA THR A 32 13.20 -8.86 -2.50
C THR A 32 13.44 -9.10 -3.99
N GLY A 33 14.58 -9.71 -4.33
CA GLY A 33 14.94 -10.02 -5.72
C GLY A 33 14.35 -11.32 -6.26
N ASN A 34 13.81 -12.19 -5.39
CA ASN A 34 13.37 -13.54 -5.74
C ASN A 34 11.90 -13.79 -5.33
N PRO A 35 11.19 -14.71 -6.00
CA PRO A 35 9.83 -15.09 -5.64
C PRO A 35 9.75 -16.12 -4.49
N THR A 36 10.88 -16.59 -3.96
CA THR A 36 10.96 -17.81 -3.13
C THR A 36 11.72 -17.58 -1.83
N GLY A 37 11.44 -18.40 -0.81
CA GLY A 37 12.12 -18.32 0.48
C GLY A 37 11.38 -17.48 1.51
N PRO A 38 11.94 -17.37 2.73
CA PRO A 38 11.31 -16.64 3.82
C PRO A 38 11.33 -15.13 3.57
N LEU A 39 10.29 -14.44 4.05
CA LEU A 39 10.20 -12.98 4.04
C LEU A 39 10.29 -12.45 5.47
N LYS A 40 11.08 -11.41 5.70
CA LYS A 40 11.05 -10.65 6.95
C LYS A 40 9.82 -9.72 6.95
N PRO A 41 9.39 -9.25 8.13
CA PRO A 41 8.34 -8.23 8.22
C PRO A 41 8.63 -7.02 7.32
N GLY A 42 7.68 -6.66 6.46
CA GLY A 42 7.80 -5.55 5.51
C GLY A 42 8.51 -5.90 4.19
N GLU A 43 9.05 -7.12 4.03
CA GLU A 43 9.61 -7.57 2.76
C GLU A 43 8.54 -8.05 1.77
N TYR A 44 8.75 -7.78 0.49
CA TYR A 44 7.85 -8.20 -0.59
C TYR A 44 8.59 -8.45 -1.90
N TRP A 45 8.02 -9.27 -2.79
CA TRP A 45 8.43 -9.40 -4.18
C TRP A 45 7.27 -8.98 -5.07
N TRP A 46 7.53 -8.21 -6.14
CA TRP A 46 6.50 -7.68 -7.02
C TRP A 46 6.96 -7.60 -8.48
N LYS A 47 6.27 -8.33 -9.36
CA LYS A 47 6.52 -8.42 -10.81
C LYS A 47 5.19 -8.54 -11.60
N PRO A 48 4.33 -7.50 -11.60
CA PRO A 48 3.03 -7.53 -12.28
C PRO A 48 3.13 -7.69 -13.80
N GLN A 49 4.30 -7.44 -14.39
CA GLN A 49 4.55 -7.58 -15.82
C GLN A 49 4.55 -9.04 -16.28
N LEU A 50 4.70 -10.00 -15.36
CA LEU A 50 4.65 -11.44 -15.68
C LEU A 50 3.24 -11.89 -16.13
N SER A 51 2.21 -11.15 -15.73
CA SER A 51 0.83 -11.35 -16.17
C SER A 51 0.14 -9.99 -16.22
N PRO A 52 0.12 -9.31 -17.38
CA PRO A 52 -0.39 -7.94 -17.48
C PRO A 52 -1.91 -7.82 -17.29
N SER A 53 -2.68 -8.88 -17.56
CA SER A 53 -4.14 -8.87 -17.53
C SER A 53 -4.72 -10.22 -17.08
N GLY A 54 -6.01 -10.23 -16.75
CA GLY A 54 -6.76 -11.43 -16.35
C GLY A 54 -7.20 -11.43 -14.89
N PRO A 55 -7.91 -12.49 -14.45
CA PRO A 55 -8.47 -12.58 -13.11
C PRO A 55 -7.37 -12.52 -12.04
N LEU A 56 -7.62 -11.78 -10.95
CA LEU A 56 -6.69 -11.63 -9.84
C LEU A 56 -7.18 -12.43 -8.63
N VAL A 57 -6.26 -13.15 -7.99
CA VAL A 57 -6.51 -13.91 -6.75
C VAL A 57 -5.42 -13.57 -5.75
N VAL A 58 -5.81 -13.28 -4.52
CA VAL A 58 -4.89 -13.12 -3.39
C VAL A 58 -5.08 -14.29 -2.45
N LEU A 59 -4.01 -15.04 -2.20
CA LEU A 59 -3.97 -16.12 -1.23
C LEU A 59 -3.21 -15.64 0.01
N VAL A 60 -3.87 -15.68 1.18
CA VAL A 60 -3.25 -15.31 2.46
C VAL A 60 -3.08 -16.56 3.31
N SER A 61 -1.83 -16.88 3.66
CA SER A 61 -1.48 -17.97 4.56
C SER A 61 -1.24 -17.40 5.96
N VAL A 62 -2.22 -17.59 6.86
CA VAL A 62 -2.09 -17.17 8.27
C VAL A 62 -0.94 -17.91 8.98
N PRO A 63 -0.73 -19.23 8.82
CA PRO A 63 0.39 -19.91 9.47
C PRO A 63 1.76 -19.42 8.99
N GLU A 64 1.89 -19.06 7.71
CA GLU A 64 3.16 -18.62 7.12
C GLU A 64 3.37 -17.10 7.15
N GLN A 65 2.40 -16.34 7.68
CA GLN A 65 2.41 -14.86 7.67
C GLN A 65 2.80 -14.28 6.30
N THR A 66 2.27 -14.88 5.23
CA THR A 66 2.60 -14.51 3.85
C THR A 66 1.35 -14.40 3.00
N MET A 67 1.28 -13.37 2.16
CA MET A 67 0.31 -13.29 1.06
C MET A 67 0.98 -13.54 -0.29
N HIS A 68 0.24 -14.13 -1.22
CA HIS A 68 0.62 -14.36 -2.61
C HIS A 68 -0.44 -13.76 -3.52
N VAL A 69 0.01 -13.07 -4.57
CA VAL A 69 -0.85 -12.45 -5.58
C VAL A 69 -0.66 -13.16 -6.89
N TYR A 70 -1.73 -13.75 -7.39
CA TYR A 70 -1.78 -14.42 -8.69
C TYR A 70 -2.62 -13.60 -9.65
N ARG A 71 -2.18 -13.53 -10.91
CA ARG A 71 -3.02 -13.04 -12.01
C ARG A 71 -3.01 -14.06 -13.15
N ASN A 72 -4.20 -14.50 -13.54
CA ASN A 72 -4.39 -15.55 -14.54
C ASN A 72 -3.58 -16.84 -14.22
N GLY A 73 -3.55 -17.21 -12.94
CA GLY A 73 -2.79 -18.38 -12.45
C GLY A 73 -1.27 -18.17 -12.28
N ILE A 74 -0.72 -17.01 -12.68
CA ILE A 74 0.72 -16.71 -12.59
C ILE A 74 1.00 -15.91 -11.32
N LEU A 75 1.97 -16.33 -10.51
CA LEU A 75 2.43 -15.58 -9.34
C LEU A 75 3.10 -14.27 -9.80
N ILE A 76 2.49 -13.14 -9.44
CA ILE A 76 3.00 -11.80 -9.77
C ILE A 76 3.50 -11.03 -8.55
N GLY A 77 3.25 -11.53 -7.35
CA GLY A 77 3.67 -10.87 -6.13
C GLY A 77 3.56 -11.73 -4.88
N ARG A 78 4.31 -11.38 -3.85
CA ARG A 78 4.14 -11.90 -2.49
C ARG A 78 4.67 -10.89 -1.47
N ALA A 79 4.14 -10.91 -0.26
CA ALA A 79 4.62 -10.05 0.82
C ALA A 79 4.43 -10.75 2.17
N SER A 80 5.24 -10.38 3.16
CA SER A 80 4.89 -10.69 4.54
C SER A 80 3.64 -9.92 4.95
N VAL A 81 2.81 -10.54 5.79
CA VAL A 81 1.60 -9.94 6.36
C VAL A 81 1.66 -10.03 7.87
N SER A 82 0.91 -9.16 8.54
CA SER A 82 0.59 -9.30 9.95
C SER A 82 -0.89 -9.67 10.05
N THR A 83 -1.21 -10.78 10.71
CA THR A 83 -2.59 -11.23 10.90
C THR A 83 -3.06 -11.01 12.34
N GLY A 84 -4.33 -11.32 12.59
CA GLY A 84 -4.97 -11.18 13.89
C GLY A 84 -4.22 -11.86 15.04
N SER A 85 -4.23 -11.20 16.20
CA SER A 85 -3.61 -11.70 17.43
C SER A 85 -4.52 -12.72 18.15
N LYS A 86 -4.02 -13.32 19.24
CA LYS A 86 -4.81 -14.24 20.07
C LYS A 86 -6.08 -13.52 20.57
N GLY A 87 -7.24 -14.15 20.35
CA GLY A 87 -8.55 -13.59 20.67
C GLY A 87 -9.14 -12.67 19.59
N HIS A 88 -8.38 -12.33 18.55
CA HIS A 88 -8.79 -11.47 17.43
C HIS A 88 -8.28 -12.05 16.11
N ALA A 89 -8.47 -13.35 15.90
CA ALA A 89 -7.91 -14.06 14.75
C ALA A 89 -8.45 -13.53 13.42
N THR A 90 -7.60 -13.48 12.41
CA THR A 90 -8.05 -13.25 11.03
C THR A 90 -8.94 -14.42 10.60
N PRO A 91 -10.20 -14.17 10.18
CA PRO A 91 -11.09 -15.24 9.76
C PRO A 91 -10.58 -15.87 8.47
N GLY A 92 -10.64 -17.21 8.41
CA GLY A 92 -10.44 -17.94 7.16
C GLY A 92 -11.69 -17.89 6.28
N GLY A 93 -11.52 -18.05 4.97
CA GLY A 93 -12.63 -18.08 4.01
C GLY A 93 -12.26 -17.50 2.65
N VAL A 94 -13.27 -17.36 1.80
CA VAL A 94 -13.16 -16.68 0.50
C VAL A 94 -13.87 -15.34 0.62
N PHE A 95 -13.15 -14.27 0.27
CA PHE A 95 -13.66 -12.90 0.36
C PHE A 95 -13.45 -12.19 -0.98
N SER A 96 -14.35 -11.27 -1.30
CA SER A 96 -14.20 -10.35 -2.43
C SER A 96 -13.58 -9.04 -1.95
N ILE A 97 -12.68 -8.47 -2.75
CA ILE A 97 -12.17 -7.11 -2.53
C ILE A 97 -13.27 -6.14 -2.95
N LEU A 98 -13.60 -5.17 -2.09
CA LEU A 98 -14.71 -4.25 -2.32
C LEU A 98 -14.26 -2.92 -2.93
N GLU A 99 -13.15 -2.34 -2.44
CA GLU A 99 -12.66 -1.00 -2.79
C GLU A 99 -11.13 -0.90 -2.70
#